data_AF-A0A9N8Z9Z7-F1
#
_entry.id   AF-A0A9N8Z9Z7-F1
#
_cell.length_a   1.000
_cell.length_b   1.000
_cell.length_c   1.000
_cell.angle_alpha   90.00
_cell.angle_beta   90.00
_cell.angle_gamma   90.00
#
_symmetry.space_group_name_H-M   'P 1'
#
loop_
_entity.id
_entity.type
_entity.pdbx_description
1 polymer ?
#
loop_
_entity_poly.entity_id
_entity_poly.type
_entity_poly.pdbx_seq_one_letter_code
_entity_poly.pdbx_strand_id
1 'polypeptide(L)'
;MNSDKKHKKQRLNSAITKYQSGNYQEAFSDLKNLLDEIYPQEEGLIKIYGQATYYLALCSMQGKKDREYTLKIANHLRDNKLYEDAWNIYRELTKDDEVKLIALVYMAECFKELIHKEELAFKIALELYSKKKYKESFDIFYKLSLSKNDEIKFLATCFIASYHISGYNNIKKDKELALNEIYNFDKKSGVSQQKSRPDLI
;
A
#
# COMPACT_ATOMS: atom_id res chain seq x y z
N MET A 1 -12.79 17.88 -26.68
CA MET A 1 -12.84 16.64 -25.88
C MET A 1 -13.50 15.57 -26.74
N ASN A 2 -12.81 14.45 -27.02
CA ASN A 2 -13.29 13.42 -27.97
C ASN A 2 -14.66 12.87 -27.53
N SER A 3 -15.64 12.78 -28.45
CA SER A 3 -17.05 12.45 -28.15
C SER A 3 -17.17 11.15 -27.35
N ASP A 4 -16.34 10.17 -27.69
CA ASP A 4 -16.30 8.84 -27.07
C ASP A 4 -15.89 8.89 -25.58
N LYS A 5 -14.85 9.66 -25.23
CA LYS A 5 -14.41 9.83 -23.83
C LYS A 5 -15.50 10.45 -22.96
N LYS A 6 -16.28 11.38 -23.51
CA LYS A 6 -17.41 12.01 -22.79
C LYS A 6 -18.50 10.98 -22.52
N HIS A 7 -18.83 10.16 -23.51
CA HIS A 7 -19.82 9.10 -23.40
C HIS A 7 -19.41 8.02 -22.37
N LYS A 8 -18.17 7.52 -22.45
CA LYS A 8 -17.61 6.56 -21.48
C LYS A 8 -17.61 7.10 -20.04
N LYS A 9 -17.31 8.40 -19.86
CA LYS A 9 -17.39 9.06 -18.54
C LYS A 9 -18.83 9.15 -18.01
N GLN A 10 -19.82 9.42 -18.88
CA GLN A 10 -21.23 9.44 -18.46
C GLN A 10 -21.71 8.06 -18.01
N ARG A 11 -21.33 7.00 -18.74
CA ARG A 11 -21.63 5.61 -18.36
C ARG A 11 -21.00 5.24 -17.02
N LEU A 12 -19.73 5.59 -16.82
CA LEU A 12 -19.06 5.41 -15.52
C LEU A 12 -19.84 6.09 -14.39
N ASN A 13 -20.19 7.37 -14.55
CA ASN A 13 -20.93 8.10 -13.53
C ASN A 13 -22.30 7.47 -13.22
N SER A 14 -23.01 7.00 -14.24
CA SER A 14 -24.29 6.31 -14.05
C SER A 14 -24.13 5.03 -13.24
N ALA A 15 -23.12 4.21 -13.54
CA ALA A 15 -22.85 2.99 -12.80
C ALA A 15 -22.42 3.28 -11.34
N ILE A 16 -21.66 4.36 -11.10
CA ILE A 16 -21.31 4.82 -9.74
C ILE A 16 -22.56 5.23 -8.97
N THR A 17 -23.50 5.94 -9.58
CA THR A 17 -24.77 6.29 -8.94
C THR A 17 -25.55 5.03 -8.54
N LYS A 18 -25.60 4.02 -9.41
CA LYS A 18 -26.23 2.73 -9.08
C LYS A 18 -25.56 2.05 -7.88
N TYR A 19 -24.22 2.03 -7.82
CA TYR A 19 -23.49 1.52 -6.66
C TYR A 19 -23.87 2.28 -5.38
N GLN A 20 -23.91 3.62 -5.43
CA GLN A 20 -24.26 4.47 -4.29
C GLN A 20 -25.71 4.24 -3.81
N SER A 21 -26.62 3.91 -4.71
CA SER A 21 -28.00 3.55 -4.39
C SER A 21 -28.16 2.10 -3.90
N GLY A 22 -27.09 1.31 -3.78
CA GLY A 22 -27.14 -0.08 -3.34
C GLY A 22 -27.47 -1.09 -4.45
N ASN A 23 -27.62 -0.65 -5.70
CA ASN A 23 -27.92 -1.50 -6.85
C ASN A 23 -26.63 -2.17 -7.39
N TYR A 24 -25.97 -2.96 -6.53
CA TYR A 24 -24.64 -3.51 -6.79
C TYR A 24 -24.57 -4.43 -8.01
N GLN A 25 -25.61 -5.21 -8.28
CA GLN A 25 -25.63 -6.13 -9.43
C GLN A 25 -25.70 -5.40 -10.76
N GLU A 26 -26.56 -4.38 -10.86
CA GLU A 26 -26.64 -3.55 -12.08
C GLU A 26 -25.38 -2.72 -12.26
N ALA A 27 -24.88 -2.09 -11.19
CA ALA A 27 -23.62 -1.36 -11.23
C ALA A 27 -22.46 -2.26 -11.70
N PHE A 28 -22.39 -3.49 -11.18
CA PHE A 28 -21.39 -4.48 -11.61
C PHE A 28 -21.50 -4.78 -13.11
N SER A 29 -22.71 -5.02 -13.62
CA SER A 29 -22.92 -5.31 -15.04
C SER A 29 -22.52 -4.14 -15.92
N ASP A 30 -22.93 -2.91 -15.56
CA ASP A 30 -22.62 -1.70 -16.32
C ASP A 30 -21.12 -1.42 -16.34
N LEU A 31 -20.43 -1.61 -15.21
CA LEU A 31 -18.98 -1.43 -15.10
C LEU A 31 -18.22 -2.48 -15.90
N LYS A 32 -18.66 -3.74 -15.86
CA LYS A 32 -18.04 -4.81 -16.65
C LYS A 32 -18.16 -4.52 -18.15
N ASN A 33 -19.36 -4.18 -18.62
CA ASN A 33 -19.59 -3.81 -20.02
C ASN A 33 -18.77 -2.59 -20.44
N LEU A 34 -18.60 -1.60 -19.56
CA LEU A 34 -17.74 -0.44 -19.83
C LEU A 34 -16.26 -0.85 -19.96
N LEU A 35 -15.78 -1.76 -19.12
CA LEU A 35 -14.39 -2.21 -19.13
C LEU A 35 -14.06 -3.10 -20.34
N ASP A 36 -15.04 -3.85 -20.86
CA ASP A 36 -14.88 -4.62 -22.10
C ASP A 36 -14.60 -3.69 -23.32
N GLU A 37 -14.87 -2.40 -23.20
CA GLU A 37 -14.66 -1.37 -24.24
C GLU A 37 -13.46 -0.45 -23.98
N ILE A 38 -12.71 -0.65 -22.87
CA ILE A 38 -11.60 0.22 -22.48
C ILE A 38 -10.35 -0.62 -22.21
N TYR A 39 -9.30 -0.35 -22.97
CA TYR A 39 -7.99 -0.91 -22.68
C TYR A 39 -7.19 0.04 -21.77
N PRO A 40 -6.49 -0.48 -20.75
CA PRO A 40 -5.71 0.36 -19.83
C PRO A 40 -4.62 1.17 -20.55
N GLN A 41 -4.10 0.69 -21.69
CA GLN A 41 -3.08 1.42 -22.46
C GLN A 41 -3.65 2.55 -23.33
N GLU A 42 -4.99 2.71 -23.41
CA GLU A 42 -5.61 3.72 -24.26
C GLU A 42 -5.43 5.14 -23.68
N GLU A 43 -4.75 5.99 -24.45
CA GLU A 43 -4.38 7.33 -24.00
C GLU A 43 -5.61 8.17 -23.67
N GLY A 44 -5.64 8.70 -22.44
CA GLY A 44 -6.74 9.53 -21.97
C GLY A 44 -7.95 8.78 -21.40
N LEU A 45 -8.00 7.45 -21.44
CA LEU A 45 -9.03 6.64 -20.78
C LEU A 45 -8.55 5.93 -19.51
N ILE A 46 -7.25 5.90 -19.23
CA ILE A 46 -6.66 5.26 -18.04
C ILE A 46 -7.37 5.63 -16.72
N LYS A 47 -7.77 6.90 -16.55
CA LYS A 47 -8.49 7.34 -15.35
C LYS A 47 -9.89 6.75 -15.25
N ILE A 48 -10.58 6.60 -16.38
CA ILE A 48 -11.91 5.98 -16.45
C ILE A 48 -11.77 4.48 -16.18
N TYR A 49 -10.75 3.83 -16.76
CA TYR A 49 -10.43 2.43 -16.53
C TYR A 49 -10.18 2.14 -15.04
N GLY A 50 -9.28 2.89 -14.39
CA GLY A 50 -8.96 2.72 -12.98
C GLY A 50 -10.18 2.88 -12.07
N GLN A 51 -10.98 3.93 -12.30
CA GLN A 51 -12.21 4.17 -11.54
C GLN A 51 -13.26 3.08 -11.77
N ALA A 52 -13.51 2.67 -13.02
CA ALA A 52 -14.46 1.62 -13.33
C ALA A 52 -14.07 0.29 -12.68
N THR A 53 -12.79 -0.06 -12.75
CA THR A 53 -12.22 -1.26 -12.15
C THR A 53 -12.31 -1.23 -10.62
N TYR A 54 -12.02 -0.09 -9.99
CA TYR A 54 -12.20 0.13 -8.56
C TYR A 54 -13.64 -0.13 -8.10
N TYR A 55 -14.61 0.52 -8.75
CA TYR A 55 -16.02 0.34 -8.39
C TYR A 55 -16.54 -1.07 -8.71
N LEU A 56 -16.00 -1.74 -9.74
CA LEU A 56 -16.33 -3.13 -10.04
C LEU A 56 -15.92 -4.04 -8.87
N ALA A 57 -14.73 -3.80 -8.31
CA ALA A 57 -14.24 -4.50 -7.13
C ALA A 57 -15.15 -4.25 -5.91
N LEU A 58 -15.56 -3.00 -5.67
CA LEU A 58 -16.50 -2.67 -4.58
C LEU A 58 -17.86 -3.35 -4.75
N CYS A 59 -18.39 -3.40 -5.98
CA CYS A 59 -19.63 -4.11 -6.28
C CYS A 59 -19.49 -5.62 -6.00
N SER A 60 -18.33 -6.20 -6.32
CA SER A 60 -18.03 -7.60 -5.99
C SER A 60 -18.02 -7.86 -4.49
N MET A 61 -17.38 -6.98 -3.72
CA MET A 61 -17.32 -7.07 -2.26
C MET A 61 -18.70 -6.93 -1.61
N GLN A 62 -19.49 -5.94 -2.01
CA GLN A 62 -20.77 -5.63 -1.35
C GLN A 62 -21.92 -6.53 -1.84
N GLY A 63 -21.96 -6.83 -3.14
CA GLY A 63 -23.04 -7.60 -3.74
C GLY A 63 -22.83 -9.11 -3.63
N LYS A 64 -21.71 -9.62 -4.14
CA LYS A 64 -21.43 -11.07 -4.20
C LYS A 64 -20.62 -11.58 -3.02
N LYS A 65 -19.96 -10.68 -2.28
CA LYS A 65 -18.96 -11.02 -1.25
C LYS A 65 -17.83 -11.89 -1.80
N ASP A 66 -17.49 -11.71 -3.07
CA ASP A 66 -16.45 -12.48 -3.74
C ASP A 66 -15.09 -11.78 -3.58
N ARG A 67 -14.39 -12.22 -2.52
CA ARG A 67 -13.09 -11.68 -2.10
C ARG A 67 -11.97 -12.07 -3.05
N GLU A 68 -12.01 -13.28 -3.58
CA GLU A 68 -11.00 -13.77 -4.53
C GLU A 68 -11.06 -12.97 -5.83
N TYR A 69 -12.27 -12.72 -6.35
CA TYR A 69 -12.44 -11.89 -7.52
C TYR A 69 -11.97 -10.45 -7.27
N THR A 70 -12.29 -9.90 -6.09
CA THR A 70 -11.83 -8.56 -5.70
C THR A 70 -10.30 -8.48 -5.62
N LEU A 71 -9.65 -9.50 -5.04
CA LEU A 71 -8.19 -9.60 -5.00
C LEU A 71 -7.58 -9.71 -6.41
N LYS A 72 -8.19 -10.50 -7.31
CA LYS A 72 -7.75 -10.59 -8.72
C LYS A 72 -7.82 -9.24 -9.42
N ILE A 73 -8.89 -8.47 -9.18
CA ILE A 73 -9.01 -7.11 -9.72
C ILE A 73 -7.89 -6.20 -9.20
N ALA A 74 -7.64 -6.20 -7.89
CA ALA A 74 -6.61 -5.36 -7.29
C ALA A 74 -5.20 -5.71 -7.80
N ASN A 75 -4.91 -7.02 -7.93
CA ASN A 75 -3.66 -7.50 -8.53
C ASN A 75 -3.52 -7.03 -9.98
N HIS A 76 -4.60 -7.15 -10.77
CA HIS A 76 -4.61 -6.70 -12.16
C HIS A 76 -4.30 -5.19 -12.28
N LEU A 77 -4.86 -4.35 -11.40
CA LEU A 77 -4.52 -2.93 -11.38
C LEU A 77 -3.06 -2.67 -11.02
N ARG A 78 -2.53 -3.37 -10.02
CA ARG A 78 -1.11 -3.27 -9.64
C ARG A 78 -0.20 -3.67 -10.80
N ASP A 79 -0.50 -4.77 -11.49
CA ASP A 79 0.30 -5.27 -12.62
C ASP A 79 0.29 -4.29 -13.82
N ASN A 80 -0.78 -3.49 -13.94
CA ASN A 80 -0.89 -2.37 -14.89
C ASN A 80 -0.35 -1.04 -14.34
N LYS A 81 0.40 -1.04 -13.22
CA LYS A 81 0.99 0.14 -12.58
C LYS A 81 -0.02 1.18 -12.09
N LEU A 82 -1.28 0.78 -11.91
CA LEU A 82 -2.34 1.58 -11.29
C LEU A 82 -2.31 1.39 -9.77
N TYR A 83 -1.17 1.72 -9.17
CA TYR A 83 -0.88 1.40 -7.76
C TYR A 83 -1.83 2.08 -6.77
N GLU A 84 -2.27 3.30 -7.06
CA GLU A 84 -3.20 4.00 -6.17
C GLU A 84 -4.59 3.37 -6.16
N ASP A 85 -5.10 2.97 -7.33
CA ASP A 85 -6.38 2.26 -7.44
C ASP A 85 -6.30 0.89 -6.78
N ALA A 86 -5.22 0.13 -7.04
CA ALA A 86 -4.97 -1.16 -6.40
C ALA A 86 -4.88 -1.03 -4.87
N TRP A 87 -4.14 -0.03 -4.37
CA TRP A 87 -4.03 0.29 -2.95
C TRP A 87 -5.39 0.53 -2.30
N ASN A 88 -6.25 1.30 -2.97
CA ASN A 88 -7.58 1.61 -2.43
C ASN A 88 -8.44 0.35 -2.29
N ILE A 89 -8.37 -0.60 -3.24
CA ILE A 89 -9.08 -1.87 -3.13
C ILE A 89 -8.50 -2.73 -2.00
N TYR A 90 -7.17 -2.87 -1.92
CA TYR A 90 -6.56 -3.63 -0.83
C TYR A 90 -6.93 -3.06 0.53
N ARG A 91 -6.95 -1.72 0.68
CA ARG A 91 -7.39 -1.06 1.90
C ARG A 91 -8.81 -1.49 2.29
N GLU A 92 -9.74 -1.57 1.35
CA GLU A 92 -11.08 -2.07 1.65
C GLU A 92 -11.07 -3.56 2.04
N LEU A 93 -10.25 -4.39 1.37
CA LEU A 93 -10.09 -5.81 1.73
C LEU A 93 -9.46 -6.01 3.11
N THR A 94 -8.65 -5.07 3.63
CA THR A 94 -8.10 -5.19 5.00
C THR A 94 -9.15 -5.15 6.11
N LYS A 95 -10.39 -4.74 5.79
CA LYS A 95 -11.53 -4.78 6.72
C LYS A 95 -12.09 -6.18 6.92
N ASP A 96 -11.68 -7.14 6.10
CA ASP A 96 -12.15 -8.51 6.13
C ASP A 96 -11.05 -9.45 6.63
N ASP A 97 -11.26 -10.07 7.80
CA ASP A 97 -10.23 -10.84 8.51
C ASP A 97 -9.66 -12.01 7.70
N GLU A 98 -10.43 -12.63 6.81
CA GLU A 98 -9.99 -13.78 5.99
C GLU A 98 -8.90 -13.39 5.00
N VAL A 99 -9.02 -12.18 4.44
CA VAL A 99 -8.13 -11.67 3.38
C VAL A 99 -7.28 -10.48 3.83
N LYS A 100 -7.40 -10.06 5.08
CA LYS A 100 -6.68 -8.92 5.62
C LYS A 100 -5.17 -9.04 5.48
N LEU A 101 -4.62 -10.20 5.86
CA LEU A 101 -3.17 -10.39 5.84
C LEU A 101 -2.60 -10.35 4.42
N ILE A 102 -3.27 -10.98 3.46
CA ILE A 102 -2.83 -10.96 2.06
C ILE A 102 -2.97 -9.56 1.45
N ALA A 103 -4.04 -8.82 1.79
CA ALA A 103 -4.22 -7.45 1.36
C ALA A 103 -3.11 -6.52 1.91
N LEU A 104 -2.72 -6.66 3.19
CA LEU A 104 -1.63 -5.87 3.78
C LEU A 104 -0.29 -6.12 3.08
N VAL A 105 0.02 -7.36 2.70
CA VAL A 105 1.23 -7.70 1.93
C VAL A 105 1.23 -6.99 0.57
N TYR A 106 0.11 -7.02 -0.16
CA TYR A 106 0.03 -6.33 -1.44
C TYR A 106 0.00 -4.80 -1.32
N MET A 107 -0.53 -4.26 -0.23
CA MET A 107 -0.35 -2.84 0.07
C MET A 107 1.13 -2.51 0.25
N ALA A 108 1.90 -3.32 0.98
CA ALA A 108 3.35 -3.12 1.11
C ALA A 108 4.08 -3.06 -0.24
N GLU A 109 3.67 -3.89 -1.20
CA GLU A 109 4.19 -3.85 -2.56
C GLU A 109 3.81 -2.56 -3.29
N CYS A 110 2.55 -2.13 -3.24
CA CYS A 110 2.11 -0.86 -3.82
C CYS A 110 2.81 0.35 -3.18
N PHE A 111 3.10 0.31 -1.87
CA PHE A 111 3.82 1.39 -1.18
C PHE A 111 5.19 1.63 -1.79
N LYS A 112 5.81 0.61 -2.39
CA LYS A 112 7.12 0.77 -3.04
C LYS A 112 7.13 1.91 -4.06
N GLU A 113 5.96 2.22 -4.63
CA GLU A 113 5.73 3.22 -5.66
C GLU A 113 4.93 4.44 -5.15
N LEU A 114 4.37 4.40 -3.93
CA LEU A 114 3.48 5.42 -3.36
C LEU A 114 4.08 6.15 -2.14
N ILE A 115 5.18 6.87 -2.36
CA ILE A 115 6.01 7.50 -1.32
C ILE A 115 5.23 8.47 -0.40
N HIS A 116 4.08 9.01 -0.82
CA HIS A 116 3.32 10.02 -0.07
C HIS A 116 2.39 9.45 1.03
N LYS A 117 2.40 8.14 1.30
CA LYS A 117 1.51 7.49 2.29
C LYS A 117 2.24 6.96 3.53
N GLU A 118 3.26 7.69 3.98
CA GLU A 118 4.25 7.22 4.97
C GLU A 118 3.64 6.76 6.31
N GLU A 119 2.72 7.54 6.91
CA GLU A 119 2.08 7.17 8.18
C GLU A 119 1.25 5.88 8.08
N LEU A 120 0.50 5.73 6.98
CA LEU A 120 -0.32 4.55 6.75
C LEU A 120 0.56 3.33 6.46
N ALA A 121 1.65 3.51 5.70
CA ALA A 121 2.65 2.48 5.48
C ALA A 121 3.31 2.04 6.78
N PHE A 122 3.61 2.98 7.69
CA PHE A 122 4.16 2.67 9.01
C PHE A 122 3.20 1.79 9.82
N LYS A 123 1.90 2.12 9.84
CA LYS A 123 0.87 1.30 10.52
C LYS A 123 0.77 -0.11 9.91
N ILE A 124 0.82 -0.22 8.58
CA ILE A 124 0.82 -1.52 7.87
C ILE A 124 2.06 -2.33 8.25
N ALA A 125 3.24 -1.70 8.30
CA ALA A 125 4.48 -2.35 8.68
C ALA A 125 4.43 -2.90 10.11
N LEU A 126 3.87 -2.13 11.07
CA LEU A 126 3.63 -2.59 12.44
C LEU A 126 2.67 -3.78 12.49
N GLU A 127 1.58 -3.72 11.72
CA GLU A 127 0.60 -4.80 11.70
C GLU A 127 1.20 -6.09 11.12
N LEU A 128 1.95 -6.00 10.01
CA LEU A 128 2.69 -7.11 9.43
C LEU A 128 3.70 -7.69 10.42
N TYR A 129 4.44 -6.83 11.15
CA TYR A 129 5.36 -7.25 12.21
C TYR A 129 4.65 -8.07 13.29
N SER A 130 3.49 -7.59 13.77
CA SER A 130 2.69 -8.29 14.80
C SER A 130 2.19 -9.66 14.34
N LYS A 131 2.02 -9.85 13.02
CA LYS A 131 1.61 -11.09 12.38
C LYS A 131 2.77 -11.98 11.92
N LYS A 132 3.99 -11.68 12.38
CA LYS A 132 5.22 -12.41 12.04
C LYS A 132 5.60 -12.36 10.54
N LYS A 133 5.08 -11.38 9.80
CA LYS A 133 5.46 -11.08 8.41
C LYS A 133 6.64 -10.11 8.38
N TYR A 134 7.75 -10.59 8.94
CA TYR A 134 8.89 -9.74 9.26
C TYR A 134 9.62 -9.21 8.03
N LYS A 135 9.68 -9.96 6.94
CA LYS A 135 10.36 -9.53 5.72
C LYS A 135 9.60 -8.39 5.04
N GLU A 136 8.28 -8.53 4.93
CA GLU A 136 7.39 -7.55 4.34
C GLU A 136 7.33 -6.28 5.19
N SER A 137 7.28 -6.44 6.51
CA SER A 137 7.39 -5.33 7.48
C SER A 137 8.73 -4.59 7.36
N PHE A 138 9.84 -5.33 7.31
CA PHE A 138 11.19 -4.78 7.14
C PHE A 138 11.32 -3.97 5.85
N ASP A 139 10.83 -4.49 4.71
CA ASP A 139 10.92 -3.79 3.43
C ASP A 139 10.22 -2.42 3.46
N ILE A 140 9.10 -2.30 4.20
CA ILE A 140 8.41 -1.02 4.40
C ILE A 140 9.21 -0.11 5.33
N PHE A 141 9.65 -0.60 6.50
CA PHE A 141 10.44 0.20 7.43
C PHE A 141 11.74 0.70 6.78
N TYR A 142 12.42 -0.13 5.98
CA TYR A 142 13.60 0.27 5.22
C TYR A 142 13.33 1.43 4.26
N LYS A 143 12.18 1.45 3.60
CA LYS A 143 11.82 2.61 2.77
C LYS A 143 11.49 3.84 3.61
N LEU A 144 10.80 3.65 4.74
CA LEU A 144 10.42 4.74 5.64
C LEU A 144 11.62 5.36 6.37
N SER A 145 12.74 4.64 6.57
CA SER A 145 13.98 5.22 7.12
C SER A 145 14.68 6.19 6.16
N LEU A 146 14.22 6.27 4.91
CA LEU A 146 14.63 7.27 3.92
C LEU A 146 13.66 8.45 3.83
N SER A 147 12.60 8.47 4.66
CA SER A 147 11.61 9.54 4.71
C SER A 147 12.25 10.90 5.03
N LYS A 148 11.60 11.98 4.55
CA LYS A 148 11.91 13.36 4.94
C LYS A 148 11.24 13.79 6.25
N ASN A 149 10.28 13.02 6.75
CA ASN A 149 9.67 13.21 8.05
C ASN A 149 10.57 12.59 9.12
N ASP A 150 11.18 13.43 9.96
CA ASP A 150 12.18 13.01 10.95
C ASP A 150 11.62 12.00 11.96
N GLU A 151 10.34 12.10 12.34
CA GLU A 151 9.71 11.17 13.28
C GLU A 151 9.55 9.77 12.65
N ILE A 152 8.96 9.71 11.45
CA ILE A 152 8.78 8.43 10.73
C ILE A 152 10.14 7.80 10.45
N LYS A 153 11.10 8.63 10.00
CA LYS A 153 12.46 8.21 9.70
C LYS A 153 13.15 7.62 10.93
N PHE A 154 13.07 8.29 12.08
CA PHE A 154 13.63 7.82 13.34
C PHE A 154 13.01 6.49 13.76
N LEU A 155 11.67 6.44 13.85
CA LEU A 155 10.95 5.25 14.28
C LEU A 155 11.23 4.05 13.37
N ALA A 156 11.22 4.27 12.05
CA ALA A 156 11.50 3.21 11.08
C ALA A 156 12.94 2.69 11.22
N THR A 157 13.90 3.56 11.47
CA THR A 157 15.30 3.18 11.75
C THR A 157 15.41 2.32 13.01
N CYS A 158 14.69 2.65 14.08
CA CYS A 158 14.63 1.81 15.27
C CYS A 158 14.08 0.40 14.99
N PHE A 159 13.07 0.28 14.13
CA PHE A 159 12.50 -1.02 13.74
C PHE A 159 13.44 -1.83 12.83
N ILE A 160 14.18 -1.19 11.94
CA ILE A 160 15.23 -1.86 11.14
C ILE A 160 16.32 -2.40 12.08
N ALA A 161 16.81 -1.56 13.00
CA ALA A 161 17.84 -1.99 13.94
C ALA A 161 17.35 -3.13 14.85
N SER A 162 16.09 -3.09 15.31
CA SER A 162 15.53 -4.17 16.11
C SER A 162 15.39 -5.48 15.34
N TYR A 163 15.10 -5.43 14.03
CA TYR A 163 15.11 -6.61 13.16
C TYR A 163 16.49 -7.28 13.15
N HIS A 164 17.57 -6.51 13.08
CA HIS A 164 18.94 -7.02 13.12
C HIS A 164 19.37 -7.51 14.52
N ILE A 165 18.92 -6.83 15.60
CA ILE A 165 19.28 -7.18 16.99
C ILE A 165 18.52 -8.39 17.52
N SER A 166 17.22 -8.49 17.22
CA SER A 166 16.33 -9.54 17.74
C SER A 166 16.54 -10.92 17.12
N GLY A 167 17.41 -11.03 16.11
CA GLY A 167 17.92 -12.34 15.67
C GLY A 167 16.93 -13.16 14.84
N TYR A 168 16.01 -12.54 14.11
CA TYR A 168 15.15 -13.27 13.17
C TYR A 168 15.91 -13.97 12.02
N ASN A 169 17.22 -13.70 11.87
CA ASN A 169 18.11 -14.39 10.93
C ASN A 169 19.18 -15.29 11.57
N ASN A 170 19.32 -15.41 12.90
CA ASN A 170 20.42 -16.22 13.49
C ASN A 170 21.84 -15.91 12.95
N ILE A 171 22.07 -14.73 12.36
CA ILE A 171 23.39 -14.31 11.88
C ILE A 171 24.02 -13.47 12.98
N LYS A 172 24.92 -14.07 13.77
CA LYS A 172 25.75 -13.40 14.81
C LYS A 172 26.57 -12.18 14.30
N LYS A 173 26.49 -11.85 13.01
CA LYS A 173 27.39 -10.91 12.31
C LYS A 173 26.90 -9.45 12.25
N ASP A 174 25.66 -9.14 12.62
CA ASP A 174 25.06 -7.82 12.31
C ASP A 174 24.74 -6.91 13.51
N LYS A 175 25.29 -7.17 14.71
CA LYS A 175 25.17 -6.21 15.84
C LYS A 175 25.85 -4.87 15.54
N GLU A 176 27.00 -4.89 14.88
CA GLU A 176 27.73 -3.67 14.50
C GLU A 176 27.04 -2.90 13.37
N LEU A 177 26.35 -3.59 12.45
CA LEU A 177 25.52 -2.96 11.41
C LEU A 177 24.31 -2.23 12.02
N ALA A 178 23.60 -2.88 12.94
CA ALA A 178 22.46 -2.26 13.65
C ALA A 178 22.88 -1.01 14.44
N LEU A 179 24.01 -1.07 15.14
CA LEU A 179 24.56 0.08 15.85
C LEU A 179 24.99 1.18 14.88
N ASN A 180 25.65 0.84 13.77
CA ASN A 180 26.07 1.82 12.77
C ASN A 180 24.88 2.52 12.08
N GLU A 181 23.76 1.84 11.85
CA GLU A 181 22.56 2.49 11.29
C GLU A 181 21.93 3.49 12.27
N ILE A 182 21.88 3.14 13.57
CA ILE A 182 21.41 4.06 14.63
C ILE A 182 22.38 5.25 14.77
N TYR A 183 23.68 5.01 14.88
CA TYR A 183 24.69 6.06 15.07
C TYR A 183 24.83 7.02 13.87
N ASN A 184 24.56 6.55 12.64
CA ASN A 184 24.63 7.39 11.44
C ASN A 184 23.37 8.24 11.22
N PHE A 185 22.25 7.95 11.89
CA PHE A 185 21.09 8.85 11.93
C PHE A 185 21.45 10.16 12.66
N ASP A 186 22.05 10.07 13.85
CA ASP A 186 22.44 11.21 14.70
C ASP A 186 23.42 12.19 14.02
N LYS A 187 24.33 11.68 13.18
CA LYS A 187 25.30 12.54 12.49
C LYS A 187 24.71 13.36 11.33
N LYS A 188 23.58 12.94 10.75
CA LYS A 188 22.94 13.63 9.61
C LYS A 188 21.73 14.49 10.01
N SER A 189 21.16 14.28 11.19
CA SER A 189 20.06 15.08 11.76
C SER A 189 20.53 16.36 12.47
N GLY A 190 21.84 16.61 12.55
CA GLY A 190 22.38 17.85 13.14
C GLY A 190 22.17 17.97 14.65
N VAL A 191 21.77 16.89 15.33
CA VAL A 191 21.65 16.87 16.79
C VAL A 191 23.04 16.68 17.37
N SER A 192 23.68 17.81 17.70
CA SER A 192 24.92 17.82 18.46
C SER A 192 24.69 17.24 19.85
N GLN A 193 25.08 15.98 20.07
CA GLN A 193 25.26 15.49 21.43
C GLN A 193 26.51 16.17 22.03
N GLN A 194 26.28 17.25 22.77
CA GLN A 194 27.23 17.73 23.77
C GLN A 194 27.30 16.72 24.92
N LYS A 195 28.49 16.09 25.06
CA LYS A 195 29.12 15.50 26.26
C LYS A 195 28.30 14.42 27.01
N SER A 196 28.87 13.32 27.48
CA SER A 196 30.17 13.10 28.12
C SER A 196 30.44 11.60 28.13
N ARG A 197 31.69 11.19 27.90
CA ARG A 197 32.14 9.82 28.23
C ARG A 197 31.93 9.58 29.72
N PRO A 198 31.28 8.49 30.15
CA PRO A 198 31.50 7.98 31.49
C PRO A 198 32.88 7.32 31.51
N ASP A 199 33.78 7.86 32.35
CA ASP A 199 35.02 7.19 32.70
C ASP A 199 34.69 5.85 33.38
N LEU A 200 35.29 4.78 32.86
CA LEU A 200 35.22 3.44 33.44
C LEU A 200 36.13 3.40 34.68
N ILE A 201 35.54 3.10 35.84
CA ILE A 201 36.25 2.62 37.04
C ILE A 201 36.30 1.10 36.98
#